data_AF-A0A849QLZ7-F1
#
_entry.id   AF-A0A849QLZ7-F1
#
_cell.length_a   1.000
_cell.length_b   1.000
_cell.length_c   1.000
_cell.angle_alpha   90.00
_cell.angle_beta   90.00
_cell.angle_gamma   90.00
#
_symmetry.space_group_name_H-M   'P 1'
#
loop_
_entity.id
_entity.type
_entity.pdbx_description
1 polymer ?
#
loop_
_entity_poly.entity_id
_entity_poly.type
_entity_poly.pdbx_seq_one_letter_code
_entity_poly.pdbx_strand_id
1 'polypeptide(L)'
;MKTLQDIPRIGEKMAQRFIDHFGSEEAALDAILGGDIASISEVEGIGQRYAISLVHEVHAQVEGVSISDFLKTKESVDIYERLLDIIKQFAHTRYAKDKLHIYFPYPASKKDKIESVRESVSYHVDTASLLRDNSDFPNLLSGIRPLNLKYNPPQIRERAIITANHEDFEYARQRFGSVIDVQMVSTPSEFVDVARGYSHVIASGAAFLGFDFPEDVEPEYVSDLQRMEDWQVVPEQVIGFFAKNLATIECSIAVIQVIREANTIFFEKLDNEHLEELDMALSMIDETGDVKAGNDLDIDRLNSIIENMETCVSDAVRDANSKLDKCLTESKLTISGQDMLKVMSGDVQLKEMLEKEVSQSYNAVVKEAKERISKELGLNKKEMLMAESLFPD
;
A
#
# COMPACT_ATOMS: atom_id res chain seq x y z
N MET A 1 27.37 -30.06 6.63
CA MET A 1 27.71 -28.86 5.83
C MET A 1 27.73 -27.69 6.78
N LYS A 2 28.74 -26.83 6.70
CA LYS A 2 28.87 -25.63 7.56
C LYS A 2 28.82 -24.33 6.77
N THR A 3 29.10 -24.38 5.47
CA THR A 3 29.07 -23.21 4.57
C THR A 3 28.38 -23.54 3.27
N LEU A 4 27.89 -22.53 2.55
CA LEU A 4 27.28 -22.69 1.23
C LEU A 4 28.26 -23.29 0.22
N GLN A 5 29.56 -23.00 0.36
CA GLN A 5 30.61 -23.48 -0.53
C GLN A 5 30.93 -24.97 -0.34
N ASP A 6 30.47 -25.58 0.76
CA ASP A 6 30.54 -27.04 0.95
C ASP A 6 29.58 -27.78 0.00
N ILE A 7 28.58 -27.07 -0.54
CA ILE A 7 27.60 -27.65 -1.47
C ILE A 7 28.19 -27.66 -2.88
N PRO A 8 28.28 -28.83 -3.53
CA PRO A 8 28.77 -28.91 -4.90
C PRO A 8 28.02 -27.94 -5.82
N ARG A 9 28.73 -27.34 -6.77
CA ARG A 9 28.24 -26.36 -7.75
C ARG A 9 27.93 -24.96 -7.18
N ILE A 10 28.02 -24.75 -5.87
CA ILE A 10 27.98 -23.41 -5.28
C ILE A 10 29.39 -22.89 -5.10
N GLY A 11 29.86 -22.10 -6.07
CA GLY A 11 31.09 -21.31 -5.93
C GLY A 11 30.87 -19.99 -5.20
N GLU A 12 31.94 -19.27 -4.88
CA GLU A 12 31.93 -17.99 -4.14
C GLU A 12 30.91 -16.97 -4.68
N LYS A 13 30.85 -16.78 -6.01
CA LYS A 13 29.89 -15.86 -6.64
C LYS A 13 28.44 -16.28 -6.46
N MET A 14 28.17 -17.59 -6.49
CA MET A 14 26.82 -18.12 -6.29
C MET A 14 26.43 -18.00 -4.82
N ALA A 15 27.36 -18.31 -3.91
CA ALA A 15 27.16 -18.13 -2.47
C ALA A 15 26.81 -16.67 -2.14
N GLN A 16 27.52 -15.71 -2.73
CA GLN A 16 27.20 -14.29 -2.52
C GLN A 16 25.78 -13.94 -2.98
N ARG A 17 25.33 -14.43 -4.15
CA ARG A 17 23.96 -14.19 -4.62
C ARG A 17 22.90 -14.78 -3.70
N PHE A 18 23.16 -15.96 -3.14
CA PHE A 18 22.29 -16.56 -2.15
C PHE A 18 22.22 -15.69 -0.89
N ILE A 19 23.36 -15.21 -0.39
CA ILE A 19 23.42 -14.32 0.78
C ILE A 19 22.68 -13.00 0.50
N ASP A 20 22.90 -12.40 -0.67
CA ASP A 20 22.25 -11.15 -1.07
C ASP A 20 20.72 -11.31 -1.16
N HIS A 21 20.23 -12.49 -1.58
CA HIS A 21 18.79 -12.76 -1.69
C HIS A 21 18.14 -13.12 -0.35
N PHE A 22 18.77 -14.01 0.44
CA PHE A 22 18.22 -14.52 1.70
C PHE A 22 18.63 -13.69 2.92
N GLY A 23 19.49 -12.68 2.74
CA GLY A 23 20.00 -11.79 3.78
C GLY A 23 21.15 -12.37 4.60
N SER A 24 21.28 -13.69 4.69
CA SER A 24 22.38 -14.35 5.40
C SER A 24 22.73 -15.72 4.82
N GLU A 25 23.95 -16.19 5.13
CA GLU A 25 24.39 -17.52 4.72
C GLU A 25 23.58 -18.63 5.41
N GLU A 26 23.21 -18.43 6.67
CA GLU A 26 22.41 -19.38 7.44
C GLU A 26 21.00 -19.53 6.85
N ALA A 27 20.33 -18.42 6.54
CA ALA A 27 19.00 -18.46 5.92
C ALA A 27 19.02 -19.13 4.54
N ALA A 28 20.07 -18.90 3.76
CA ALA A 28 20.25 -19.58 2.47
C ALA A 28 20.48 -21.08 2.63
N LEU A 29 21.29 -21.51 3.61
CA LEU A 29 21.51 -22.93 3.90
C LEU A 29 20.22 -23.61 4.36
N ASP A 30 19.45 -22.98 5.24
CA ASP A 30 18.17 -23.48 5.71
C ASP A 30 17.17 -23.65 4.57
N ALA A 31 17.09 -22.67 3.65
CA ALA A 31 16.26 -22.77 2.47
C ALA A 31 16.65 -23.97 1.58
N ILE A 32 17.96 -24.20 1.37
CA ILE A 32 18.46 -25.32 0.56
C ILE A 32 18.21 -26.67 1.26
N LEU A 33 18.53 -26.79 2.54
CA LEU A 33 18.34 -28.02 3.31
C LEU A 33 16.86 -28.38 3.47
N GLY A 34 16.02 -27.37 3.70
CA GLY A 34 14.56 -27.48 3.75
C GLY A 34 13.91 -27.76 2.40
N GLY A 35 14.68 -27.68 1.29
CA GLY A 35 14.21 -27.93 -0.06
C GLY A 35 13.24 -26.87 -0.57
N ASP A 36 13.41 -25.61 -0.18
CA ASP A 36 12.59 -24.50 -0.65
C ASP A 36 12.92 -24.10 -2.09
N ILE A 37 12.53 -24.98 -3.03
CA ILE A 37 12.80 -24.84 -4.46
C ILE A 37 12.21 -23.55 -5.02
N ALA A 38 11.06 -23.10 -4.50
CA ALA A 38 10.41 -21.88 -4.94
C ALA A 38 11.30 -20.67 -4.67
N SER A 39 11.72 -20.47 -3.42
CA SER A 39 12.60 -19.37 -3.01
C SER A 39 13.97 -19.45 -3.69
N ILE A 40 14.56 -20.65 -3.80
CA ILE A 40 15.84 -20.83 -4.50
C ILE A 40 15.75 -20.43 -5.97
N SER A 41 14.61 -20.65 -6.62
CA SER A 41 14.40 -20.29 -8.03
C SER A 41 14.19 -18.78 -8.27
N GLU A 42 14.04 -17.98 -7.22
CA GLU A 42 13.93 -16.53 -7.29
C GLU A 42 15.29 -15.82 -7.21
N VAL A 43 16.34 -16.56 -6.85
CA VAL A 43 17.72 -16.06 -6.84
C VAL A 43 18.17 -15.75 -8.28
N GLU A 44 18.82 -14.61 -8.46
CA GLU A 44 19.21 -14.12 -9.78
C GLU A 44 20.13 -15.12 -10.52
N GLY A 45 19.67 -15.54 -11.71
CA GLY A 45 20.38 -16.48 -12.56
C GLY A 45 20.18 -17.95 -12.19
N ILE A 46 19.29 -18.25 -11.23
CA ILE A 46 18.94 -19.63 -10.84
C ILE A 46 17.58 -19.99 -11.43
N GLY A 47 17.57 -20.97 -12.35
CA GLY A 47 16.32 -21.52 -12.87
C GLY A 47 15.77 -22.65 -11.99
N GLN A 48 14.46 -22.90 -12.06
CA GLN A 48 13.76 -23.95 -11.33
C GLN A 48 14.44 -25.34 -11.46
N ARG A 49 14.88 -25.72 -12.68
CA ARG A 49 15.58 -27.00 -12.90
C ARG A 49 16.90 -27.11 -12.13
N TYR A 50 17.62 -25.99 -12.05
CA TYR A 50 18.86 -25.94 -11.26
C TYR A 50 18.54 -26.04 -9.77
N ALA A 51 17.53 -25.31 -9.29
CA ALA A 51 17.07 -25.38 -7.90
C ALA A 51 16.70 -26.82 -7.49
N ILE A 52 15.91 -27.52 -8.31
CA ILE A 52 15.56 -28.94 -8.10
C ILE A 52 16.82 -29.81 -8.04
N SER A 53 17.71 -29.69 -9.04
CA SER A 53 18.96 -30.47 -9.07
C SER A 53 19.84 -30.22 -7.85
N LEU A 54 19.90 -28.98 -7.36
CA LEU A 54 20.68 -28.60 -6.19
C LEU A 54 20.11 -29.22 -4.92
N VAL A 55 18.80 -29.12 -4.72
CA VAL A 55 18.11 -29.72 -3.56
C VAL A 55 18.26 -31.24 -3.56
N HIS A 56 18.12 -31.90 -4.73
CA HIS A 56 18.36 -33.34 -4.84
C HIS A 56 19.80 -33.74 -4.52
N GLU A 57 20.77 -32.95 -4.94
CA GLU A 57 22.19 -33.21 -4.67
C GLU A 57 22.49 -33.08 -3.16
N VAL A 58 21.97 -32.03 -2.52
CA VAL A 58 22.10 -31.83 -1.07
C VAL A 58 21.40 -32.94 -0.30
N HIS A 59 20.17 -33.29 -0.66
CA HIS A 59 19.45 -34.40 -0.04
C HIS A 59 20.17 -35.73 -0.25
N ALA A 60 20.78 -35.95 -1.41
CA ALA A 60 21.55 -37.16 -1.65
C ALA A 60 22.78 -37.27 -0.74
N GLN A 61 23.43 -36.14 -0.43
CA GLN A 61 24.54 -36.11 0.53
C GLN A 61 24.08 -36.32 1.97
N VAL A 62 22.95 -35.74 2.37
CA VAL A 62 22.38 -35.89 3.72
C VAL A 62 21.87 -37.30 3.96
N GLU A 63 21.11 -37.85 3.00
CA GLU A 63 20.48 -39.16 3.10
C GLU A 63 21.44 -40.30 2.70
N GLY A 64 22.55 -39.99 2.03
CA GLY A 64 23.52 -40.98 1.55
C GLY A 64 22.99 -41.88 0.43
N VAL A 65 21.90 -41.47 -0.23
CA VAL A 65 21.30 -42.16 -1.39
C VAL A 65 20.82 -41.13 -2.40
N SER A 66 20.95 -41.46 -3.67
CA SER A 66 20.56 -40.64 -4.81
C SER A 66 19.33 -41.21 -5.50
N ILE A 67 18.68 -40.37 -6.32
CA ILE A 67 17.54 -40.80 -7.13
C ILE A 67 17.89 -41.96 -8.09
N SER A 68 19.13 -42.00 -8.57
CA SER A 68 19.66 -43.04 -9.47
C SER A 68 19.84 -44.40 -8.80
N ASP A 69 19.86 -44.48 -7.46
CA ASP A 69 19.96 -45.75 -6.74
C ASP A 69 18.70 -46.60 -6.88
N PHE A 70 17.54 -45.95 -7.08
CA PHE A 70 16.27 -46.59 -7.37
C PHE A 70 15.89 -46.50 -8.86
N LEU A 71 15.96 -45.30 -9.46
CA LEU A 71 15.60 -45.06 -10.86
C LEU A 71 16.78 -45.37 -11.80
N LYS A 72 16.97 -46.67 -12.08
CA LYS A 72 18.14 -47.18 -12.84
C LYS A 72 18.04 -47.07 -14.35
N THR A 73 16.83 -46.92 -14.90
CA THR A 73 16.61 -46.84 -16.35
C THR A 73 15.90 -45.55 -16.74
N LYS A 74 16.05 -45.14 -18.01
CA LYS A 74 15.35 -43.96 -18.54
C LYS A 74 13.84 -44.11 -18.41
N GLU A 75 13.32 -45.30 -18.68
CA GLU A 75 11.89 -45.60 -18.56
C GLU A 75 11.40 -45.44 -17.12
N SER A 76 12.21 -45.82 -16.12
CA SER A 76 11.85 -45.62 -14.71
C SER A 76 11.81 -44.15 -14.32
N VAL A 77 12.74 -43.34 -14.84
CA VAL A 77 12.75 -41.88 -14.66
C VAL A 77 11.52 -41.26 -15.32
N ASP A 78 11.22 -41.63 -16.57
CA ASP A 78 10.06 -41.13 -17.31
C ASP A 78 8.73 -41.45 -16.59
N ILE A 79 8.61 -42.66 -16.02
CA ILE A 79 7.43 -43.05 -15.23
C ILE A 79 7.33 -42.20 -13.96
N TYR A 80 8.43 -42.02 -13.23
CA TYR A 80 8.47 -41.19 -12.04
C TYR A 80 8.07 -39.74 -12.33
N GLU A 81 8.66 -39.12 -13.37
CA GLU A 81 8.33 -37.75 -13.76
C GLU A 81 6.85 -37.60 -14.12
N ARG A 82 6.30 -38.55 -14.89
CA ARG A 82 4.87 -38.56 -15.24
C ARG A 82 3.96 -38.70 -14.02
N LEU A 83 4.29 -39.60 -13.09
CA LEU A 83 3.53 -39.77 -11.85
C LEU A 83 3.55 -38.50 -11.01
N LEU A 84 4.73 -37.90 -10.88
CA LEU A 84 4.90 -36.66 -10.14
C LEU A 84 4.10 -35.52 -10.79
N ASP A 85 4.08 -35.44 -12.12
CA ASP A 85 3.30 -34.44 -12.85
C ASP A 85 1.79 -34.63 -12.70
N ILE A 86 1.30 -35.86 -12.60
CA ILE A 86 -0.10 -36.13 -12.25
C ILE A 86 -0.41 -35.61 -10.84
N ILE A 87 0.46 -35.89 -9.85
CA ILE A 87 0.25 -35.45 -8.47
C ILE A 87 0.25 -33.92 -8.37
N LYS A 88 1.17 -33.25 -9.07
CA LYS A 88 1.26 -31.77 -9.10
C LYS A 88 0.00 -31.09 -9.61
N GLN A 89 -0.81 -31.74 -10.44
CA GLN A 89 -2.07 -31.17 -10.95
C GLN A 89 -3.06 -30.89 -9.82
N PHE A 90 -2.97 -31.60 -8.69
CA PHE A 90 -3.83 -31.43 -7.52
C PHE A 90 -3.32 -30.36 -6.53
N ALA A 91 -2.13 -29.80 -6.76
CA ALA A 91 -1.58 -28.75 -5.91
C ALA A 91 -2.05 -27.36 -6.37
N HIS A 92 -2.56 -26.56 -5.43
CA HIS A 92 -3.20 -25.27 -5.72
C HIS A 92 -2.19 -24.12 -5.87
N THR A 93 -1.04 -24.19 -5.20
CA THR A 93 -0.01 -23.14 -5.26
C THR A 93 1.21 -23.60 -6.06
N ARG A 94 1.91 -22.65 -6.69
CA ARG A 94 3.21 -22.93 -7.34
C ARG A 94 4.21 -23.48 -6.32
N TYR A 95 4.25 -22.91 -5.12
CA TYR A 95 5.09 -23.37 -4.02
C TYR A 95 4.87 -24.87 -3.73
N ALA A 96 3.61 -25.32 -3.62
CA ALA A 96 3.31 -26.73 -3.37
C ALA A 96 3.75 -27.63 -4.54
N LYS A 97 3.58 -27.19 -5.79
CA LYS A 97 4.07 -27.92 -6.98
C LYS A 97 5.58 -28.07 -6.99
N ASP A 98 6.30 -27.03 -6.60
CA ASP A 98 7.75 -27.02 -6.52
C ASP A 98 8.22 -27.94 -5.38
N LYS A 99 7.59 -27.83 -4.21
CA LYS A 99 7.90 -28.65 -3.02
C LYS A 99 7.72 -30.14 -3.25
N LEU A 100 6.79 -30.54 -4.13
CA LEU A 100 6.62 -31.96 -4.50
C LEU A 100 7.87 -32.57 -5.14
N HIS A 101 8.76 -31.78 -5.74
CA HIS A 101 10.00 -32.30 -6.30
C HIS A 101 10.98 -32.80 -5.23
N ILE A 102 10.79 -32.45 -3.96
CA ILE A 102 11.59 -33.00 -2.86
C ILE A 102 11.37 -34.51 -2.72
N TYR A 103 10.18 -35.00 -3.06
CA TYR A 103 9.86 -36.42 -2.96
C TYR A 103 10.46 -37.18 -4.13
N PHE A 104 11.42 -38.06 -3.84
CA PHE A 104 11.98 -39.00 -4.79
C PHE A 104 11.88 -40.43 -4.26
N PRO A 105 11.86 -41.45 -5.13
CA PRO A 105 11.71 -42.83 -4.69
C PRO A 105 13.01 -43.35 -4.05
N TYR A 106 12.91 -43.81 -2.81
CA TYR A 106 14.03 -44.37 -2.07
C TYR A 106 14.30 -45.85 -2.41
N PRO A 107 15.57 -46.30 -2.40
CA PRO A 107 15.90 -47.72 -2.49
C PRO A 107 15.43 -48.50 -1.25
N ALA A 108 15.26 -49.81 -1.40
CA ALA A 108 14.82 -50.69 -0.31
C ALA A 108 15.72 -50.67 0.94
N SER A 109 16.99 -50.28 0.77
CA SER A 109 17.94 -50.07 1.88
C SER A 109 17.56 -48.92 2.82
N LYS A 110 16.64 -48.04 2.40
CA LYS A 110 16.12 -46.91 3.18
C LYS A 110 14.66 -47.11 3.59
N LYS A 111 14.29 -48.35 3.92
CA LYS A 111 12.92 -48.72 4.31
C LYS A 111 12.36 -47.82 5.43
N ASP A 112 13.14 -47.51 6.45
CA ASP A 112 12.68 -46.68 7.58
C ASP A 112 12.27 -45.27 7.11
N LYS A 113 12.99 -44.70 6.13
CA LYS A 113 12.65 -43.40 5.54
C LYS A 113 11.37 -43.50 4.71
N ILE A 114 11.19 -44.58 3.96
CA ILE A 114 9.95 -44.82 3.19
C ILE A 114 8.76 -44.87 4.13
N GLU A 115 8.83 -45.64 5.22
CA GLU A 115 7.74 -45.73 6.20
C GLU A 115 7.49 -44.38 6.89
N SER A 116 8.55 -43.66 7.28
CA SER A 116 8.41 -42.31 7.86
C SER A 116 7.71 -41.32 6.92
N VAL A 117 8.05 -41.32 5.63
CA VAL A 117 7.36 -40.49 4.63
C VAL A 117 5.91 -40.93 4.46
N ARG A 118 5.63 -42.24 4.44
CA ARG A 118 4.26 -42.76 4.34
C ARG A 118 3.40 -42.39 5.54
N GLU A 119 3.94 -42.46 6.75
CA GLU A 119 3.26 -42.03 7.99
C GLU A 119 2.93 -40.54 7.93
N SER A 120 3.90 -39.69 7.55
CA SER A 120 3.70 -38.26 7.38
C SER A 120 2.62 -37.94 6.34
N VAL A 121 2.67 -38.58 5.16
CA VAL A 121 1.66 -38.38 4.11
C VAL A 121 0.28 -38.88 4.57
N SER A 122 0.20 -40.02 5.26
CA SER A 122 -1.07 -40.55 5.80
C SER A 122 -1.73 -39.54 6.72
N TYR A 123 -0.98 -38.95 7.65
CA TYR A 123 -1.48 -37.91 8.55
C TYR A 123 -2.08 -36.72 7.78
N HIS A 124 -1.42 -36.26 6.71
CA HIS A 124 -1.92 -35.17 5.87
C HIS A 124 -3.16 -35.57 5.04
N VAL A 125 -3.25 -36.81 4.57
CA VAL A 125 -4.43 -37.34 3.88
C VAL A 125 -5.62 -37.42 4.82
N ASP A 126 -5.41 -37.89 6.05
CA ASP A 126 -6.45 -37.95 7.08
C ASP A 126 -6.94 -36.53 7.42
N THR A 127 -6.02 -35.58 7.56
CA THR A 127 -6.37 -34.16 7.76
C THR A 127 -7.19 -33.61 6.59
N ALA A 128 -6.74 -33.84 5.35
CA ALA A 128 -7.44 -33.37 4.16
C ALA A 128 -8.83 -33.99 4.02
N SER A 129 -9.04 -35.19 4.57
CA SER A 129 -10.35 -35.83 4.58
C SER A 129 -11.38 -35.08 5.44
N LEU A 130 -10.94 -34.43 6.52
CA LEU A 130 -11.78 -33.60 7.40
C LEU A 130 -12.25 -32.31 6.69
N LEU A 131 -11.48 -31.86 5.69
CA LEU A 131 -11.73 -30.62 4.95
C LEU A 131 -12.50 -30.85 3.64
N ARG A 132 -12.84 -32.11 3.31
CA ARG A 132 -13.41 -32.49 2.01
C ARG A 132 -14.75 -31.82 1.72
N ASP A 133 -15.56 -31.60 2.76
CA ASP A 133 -16.91 -31.06 2.61
C ASP A 133 -16.93 -29.52 2.43
N ASN A 134 -15.79 -28.85 2.63
CA ASN A 134 -15.66 -27.43 2.40
C ASN A 134 -15.33 -27.16 0.92
N SER A 135 -16.34 -26.77 0.14
CA SER A 135 -16.21 -26.48 -1.30
C SER A 135 -15.31 -25.28 -1.61
N ASP A 136 -15.15 -24.37 -0.65
CA ASP A 136 -14.44 -23.11 -0.85
C ASP A 136 -12.95 -23.25 -0.55
N PHE A 137 -12.57 -24.23 0.27
CA PHE A 137 -11.19 -24.47 0.68
C PHE A 137 -10.18 -24.60 -0.49
N PRO A 138 -10.46 -25.33 -1.58
CA PRO A 138 -9.60 -25.35 -2.78
C PRO A 138 -9.42 -23.98 -3.42
N ASN A 139 -10.49 -23.17 -3.47
CA ASN A 139 -10.44 -21.82 -4.04
C ASN A 139 -9.59 -20.89 -3.17
N LEU A 140 -9.76 -20.95 -1.85
CA LEU A 140 -8.95 -20.19 -0.89
C LEU A 140 -7.46 -20.54 -1.03
N LEU A 141 -7.12 -21.83 -1.12
CA LEU A 141 -5.73 -22.26 -1.35
C LEU A 141 -5.15 -21.74 -2.66
N SER A 142 -5.96 -21.61 -3.72
CA SER A 142 -5.50 -21.06 -5.00
C SER A 142 -5.23 -19.55 -4.97
N GLY A 143 -5.84 -18.84 -4.02
CA GLY A 143 -5.61 -17.42 -3.76
C GLY A 143 -4.28 -17.15 -3.03
N ILE A 144 -3.69 -18.15 -2.38
CA ILE A 144 -2.43 -17.99 -1.65
C ILE A 144 -1.25 -17.91 -2.63
N ARG A 145 -0.57 -16.77 -2.62
CA ARG A 145 0.62 -16.48 -3.42
C ARG A 145 1.77 -16.01 -2.51
N PRO A 146 3.03 -16.04 -2.97
CA PRO A 146 4.11 -15.39 -2.25
C PRO A 146 3.82 -13.89 -2.06
N LEU A 147 4.17 -13.35 -0.90
CA LEU A 147 4.02 -11.92 -0.63
C LEU A 147 4.97 -11.12 -1.52
N ASN A 148 4.46 -10.04 -2.10
CA ASN A 148 5.28 -9.05 -2.76
C ASN A 148 5.96 -8.17 -1.71
N LEU A 149 7.18 -8.54 -1.34
CA LEU A 149 8.00 -7.80 -0.37
C LEU A 149 8.62 -6.52 -0.94
N LYS A 150 8.60 -6.34 -2.26
CA LYS A 150 9.26 -5.21 -2.95
C LYS A 150 8.20 -4.28 -3.52
N TYR A 151 7.52 -3.56 -2.63
CA TYR A 151 6.63 -2.49 -3.01
C TYR A 151 7.35 -1.13 -2.90
N ASN A 152 7.41 -0.41 -4.02
CA ASN A 152 7.86 0.98 -4.04
C ASN A 152 6.66 1.85 -4.38
N PRO A 153 6.17 2.70 -3.46
CA PRO A 153 5.10 3.63 -3.75
C PRO A 153 5.54 4.67 -4.79
N PRO A 154 4.57 5.30 -5.50
CA PRO A 154 4.87 6.46 -6.33
C PRO A 154 5.43 7.61 -5.49
N GLN A 155 6.17 8.52 -6.11
CA GLN A 155 6.70 9.70 -5.44
C GLN A 155 5.55 10.61 -4.95
N ILE A 156 5.55 10.90 -3.65
CA ILE A 156 4.57 11.76 -2.99
C ILE A 156 5.13 13.18 -2.98
N ARG A 157 4.57 14.03 -3.85
CA ARG A 157 5.06 15.40 -4.05
C ARG A 157 4.51 16.41 -3.05
N GLU A 158 3.45 16.03 -2.34
CA GLU A 158 2.76 16.91 -1.39
C GLU A 158 3.41 16.89 -0.01
N ARG A 159 4.37 15.98 0.23
CA ARG A 159 5.07 15.81 1.51
C ARG A 159 6.58 16.03 1.34
N ALA A 160 7.16 16.75 2.29
CA ALA A 160 8.61 16.92 2.36
C ALA A 160 9.17 16.75 3.78
N ILE A 161 10.40 16.24 3.86
CA ILE A 161 11.24 16.35 5.06
C ILE A 161 12.12 17.58 4.90
N ILE A 162 12.06 18.48 5.86
CA ILE A 162 12.95 19.64 5.91
C ILE A 162 13.83 19.53 7.15
N THR A 163 15.14 19.60 6.96
CA THR A 163 16.12 19.52 8.05
C THR A 163 17.09 20.71 8.06
N ALA A 164 17.57 21.04 9.26
CA ALA A 164 18.60 22.06 9.47
C ALA A 164 20.04 21.50 9.51
N ASN A 165 20.23 20.19 9.62
CA ASN A 165 21.55 19.57 9.76
C ASN A 165 21.90 18.70 8.55
N HIS A 166 23.20 18.55 8.30
CA HIS A 166 23.68 17.73 7.20
C HIS A 166 23.48 16.23 7.45
N GLU A 167 23.63 15.79 8.70
CA GLU A 167 23.52 14.38 9.07
C GLU A 167 22.11 13.83 8.83
N ASP A 168 21.05 14.52 9.30
CA ASP A 168 19.68 14.06 9.06
C ASP A 168 19.28 14.21 7.60
N PHE A 169 19.85 15.18 6.87
CA PHE A 169 19.59 15.32 5.44
C PHE A 169 20.06 14.11 4.65
N GLU A 170 21.32 13.68 4.85
CA GLU A 170 21.85 12.51 4.15
C GLU A 170 21.12 11.24 4.58
N TYR A 171 20.79 11.11 5.87
CA TYR A 171 19.98 10.01 6.38
C TYR A 171 18.61 9.95 5.71
N ALA A 172 17.86 11.06 5.73
CA ALA A 172 16.53 11.18 5.16
C ALA A 172 16.55 10.95 3.64
N ARG A 173 17.54 11.52 2.95
CA ARG A 173 17.71 11.38 1.50
C ARG A 173 18.00 9.93 1.12
N GLN A 174 18.82 9.22 1.88
CA GLN A 174 19.13 7.81 1.62
C GLN A 174 17.93 6.91 1.89
N ARG A 175 17.18 7.15 2.97
CA ARG A 175 16.07 6.30 3.40
C ARG A 175 14.75 6.60 2.67
N PHE A 176 14.39 7.87 2.53
CA PHE A 176 13.09 8.33 2.06
C PHE A 176 13.13 9.11 0.74
N GLY A 177 14.32 9.54 0.28
CA GLY A 177 14.46 10.40 -0.90
C GLY A 177 14.04 9.79 -2.24
N SER A 178 13.71 8.49 -2.27
CA SER A 178 13.07 7.84 -3.42
C SER A 178 11.56 8.07 -3.47
N VAL A 179 10.92 8.38 -2.34
CA VAL A 179 9.46 8.49 -2.20
C VAL A 179 9.02 9.91 -1.93
N ILE A 180 9.73 10.66 -1.08
CA ILE A 180 9.37 12.03 -0.71
C ILE A 180 10.55 12.98 -0.92
N ASP A 181 10.25 14.26 -1.06
CA ASP A 181 11.28 15.28 -1.23
C ASP A 181 11.96 15.56 0.12
N VAL A 182 13.29 15.66 0.08
CA VAL A 182 14.11 15.95 1.26
C VAL A 182 14.89 17.22 0.98
N GLN A 183 14.72 18.23 1.84
CA GLN A 183 15.33 19.54 1.70
C GLN A 183 16.15 19.89 2.94
N MET A 184 17.28 20.57 2.71
CA MET A 184 18.09 21.14 3.78
C MET A 184 17.92 22.66 3.73
N VAL A 185 17.64 23.27 4.87
CA VAL A 185 17.51 24.73 5.00
C VAL A 185 18.39 25.23 6.13
N SER A 186 18.97 26.41 5.96
CA SER A 186 19.88 26.99 6.96
C SER A 186 19.20 28.03 7.84
N THR A 187 18.05 28.58 7.40
CA THR A 187 17.35 29.66 8.12
C THR A 187 15.85 29.40 8.27
N PRO A 188 15.20 29.94 9.31
CA PRO A 188 13.74 29.84 9.45
C PRO A 188 12.95 30.52 8.33
N SER A 189 13.46 31.62 7.75
CA SER A 189 12.79 32.25 6.60
C SER A 189 12.80 31.36 5.36
N GLU A 190 13.93 30.71 5.08
CA GLU A 190 14.03 29.72 4.01
C GLU A 190 13.13 28.52 4.26
N PHE A 191 13.03 28.07 5.51
CA PHE A 191 12.07 27.03 5.89
C PHE A 191 10.64 27.41 5.50
N VAL A 192 10.18 28.61 5.83
CA VAL A 192 8.81 29.08 5.51
C VAL A 192 8.58 29.07 4.00
N ASP A 193 9.55 29.56 3.23
CA ASP A 193 9.43 29.63 1.77
C ASP A 193 9.34 28.23 1.14
N VAL A 194 10.13 27.28 1.64
CA VAL A 194 10.11 25.89 1.17
C VAL A 194 8.83 25.19 1.64
N ALA A 195 8.44 25.36 2.90
CA ALA A 195 7.30 24.69 3.50
C ALA A 195 5.98 25.01 2.79
N ARG A 196 5.81 26.25 2.31
CA ARG A 196 4.65 26.67 1.50
C ARG A 196 4.47 25.92 0.18
N GLY A 197 5.52 25.24 -0.30
CA GLY A 197 5.46 24.41 -1.50
C GLY A 197 4.80 23.04 -1.28
N TYR A 198 4.57 22.65 -0.02
CA TYR A 198 4.10 21.31 0.34
C TYR A 198 2.85 21.40 1.22
N SER A 199 2.01 20.37 1.14
CA SER A 199 0.81 20.24 1.98
C SER A 199 1.15 19.70 3.37
N HIS A 200 2.19 18.88 3.47
CA HIS A 200 2.66 18.31 4.74
C HIS A 200 4.18 18.40 4.86
N VAL A 201 4.67 18.93 5.97
CA VAL A 201 6.10 19.13 6.20
C VAL A 201 6.52 18.49 7.50
N ILE A 202 7.48 17.58 7.43
CA ILE A 202 8.14 16.99 8.60
C ILE A 202 9.43 17.76 8.84
N ALA A 203 9.47 18.53 9.92
CA ALA A 203 10.61 19.33 10.31
C ALA A 203 11.49 18.57 11.30
N SER A 204 12.78 18.43 10.97
CA SER A 204 13.77 17.84 11.87
C SER A 204 14.90 18.81 12.19
N GLY A 205 15.18 18.95 13.49
CA GLY A 205 16.28 19.79 13.98
C GLY A 205 15.86 20.79 15.04
N ALA A 206 16.71 20.94 16.06
CA ALA A 206 16.50 21.85 17.19
C ALA A 206 16.37 23.32 16.79
N ALA A 207 16.86 23.71 15.61
CA ALA A 207 16.78 25.07 15.11
C ALA A 207 15.34 25.54 14.84
N PHE A 208 14.41 24.61 14.58
CA PHE A 208 13.00 24.93 14.34
C PHE A 208 12.15 24.86 15.61
N LEU A 209 12.65 24.17 16.65
CA LEU A 209 11.99 24.06 17.94
C LEU A 209 12.00 25.43 18.65
N GLY A 210 10.84 26.08 18.69
CA GLY A 210 10.64 27.38 19.34
C GLY A 210 10.58 28.59 18.40
N PHE A 211 10.51 28.37 17.08
CA PHE A 211 10.16 29.42 16.13
C PHE A 211 8.65 29.47 15.95
N ASP A 212 8.05 30.65 16.09
CA ASP A 212 6.64 30.86 15.76
C ASP A 212 6.51 31.01 14.25
N PHE A 213 6.03 29.95 13.59
CA PHE A 213 5.76 29.96 12.16
C PHE A 213 4.48 30.73 11.84
N PRO A 214 4.37 31.28 10.61
CA PRO A 214 3.12 31.85 10.12
C PRO A 214 1.94 30.88 10.23
N GLU A 215 0.71 31.40 10.39
CA GLU A 215 -0.50 30.57 10.51
C GLU A 215 -0.73 29.64 9.30
N ASP A 216 -0.15 29.94 8.14
CA ASP A 216 -0.23 29.12 6.93
C ASP A 216 0.78 27.95 6.90
N VAL A 217 1.65 27.82 7.91
CA VAL A 217 2.72 26.82 7.96
C VAL A 217 2.70 26.10 9.31
N GLU A 218 2.15 24.89 9.32
CA GLU A 218 2.07 24.02 10.52
C GLU A 218 2.88 22.74 10.29
N PRO A 219 4.21 22.76 10.51
CA PRO A 219 5.04 21.58 10.31
C PRO A 219 4.95 20.63 11.49
N GLU A 220 5.07 19.34 11.21
CA GLU A 220 5.23 18.31 12.23
C GLU A 220 6.68 18.27 12.70
N TYR A 221 6.91 18.52 14.00
CA TYR A 221 8.26 18.50 14.56
C TYR A 221 8.66 17.12 15.04
N VAL A 222 9.80 16.67 14.54
CA VAL A 222 10.43 15.42 14.96
C VAL A 222 11.76 15.72 15.63
N SER A 223 11.90 15.23 16.86
CA SER A 223 13.10 15.43 17.68
C SER A 223 14.31 14.62 17.20
N ASP A 224 14.07 13.40 16.69
CA ASP A 224 15.09 12.50 16.18
C ASP A 224 14.53 11.72 15.00
N LEU A 225 14.93 12.11 13.78
CA LEU A 225 14.46 11.49 12.56
C LEU A 225 14.87 10.02 12.44
N GLN A 226 15.97 9.62 13.07
CA GLN A 226 16.50 8.26 12.97
C GLN A 226 15.69 7.25 13.79
N ARG A 227 14.91 7.73 14.76
CA ARG A 227 14.02 6.91 15.59
C ARG A 227 12.61 6.77 15.01
N MET A 228 12.30 7.52 13.97
CA MET A 228 11.00 7.43 13.32
C MET A 228 10.85 6.08 12.62
N GLU A 229 9.66 5.52 12.74
CA GLU A 229 9.26 4.35 11.98
C GLU A 229 8.74 4.77 10.60
N ASP A 230 8.85 3.87 9.61
CA ASP A 230 8.50 4.21 8.22
C ASP A 230 7.03 4.62 8.07
N TRP A 231 6.12 4.05 8.86
CA TRP A 231 4.70 4.41 8.83
C TRP A 231 4.41 5.82 9.34
N GLN A 232 5.31 6.43 10.13
CA GLN A 232 5.15 7.79 10.63
C GLN A 232 5.50 8.82 9.54
N VAL A 233 6.41 8.46 8.64
CA VAL A 233 6.92 9.37 7.59
C VAL A 233 6.20 9.13 6.26
N VAL A 234 6.06 7.85 5.88
CA VAL A 234 5.49 7.39 4.62
C VAL A 234 4.53 6.21 4.91
N PRO A 235 3.38 6.47 5.56
CA PRO A 235 2.36 5.44 5.82
C PRO A 235 1.93 4.72 4.54
N GLU A 236 1.90 5.41 3.40
CA GLU A 236 1.50 4.87 2.09
C GLU A 236 2.42 3.72 1.63
N GLN A 237 3.68 3.72 2.05
CA GLN A 237 4.60 2.62 1.77
C GLN A 237 4.21 1.36 2.53
N VAL A 238 3.88 1.52 3.82
CA VAL A 238 3.50 0.41 4.71
C VAL A 238 2.12 -0.11 4.36
N ILE A 239 1.13 0.78 4.20
CA ILE A 239 -0.24 0.41 3.82
C ILE A 239 -0.25 -0.18 2.41
N GLY A 240 0.50 0.39 1.47
CA GLY A 240 0.60 -0.12 0.11
C GLY A 240 1.14 -1.55 0.03
N PHE A 241 2.04 -1.95 0.94
CA PHE A 241 2.45 -3.35 1.08
C PHE A 241 1.26 -4.26 1.40
N PHE A 242 0.43 -3.90 2.37
CA PHE A 242 -0.75 -4.69 2.72
C PHE A 242 -1.79 -4.66 1.60
N ALA A 243 -2.06 -3.51 1.01
CA ALA A 243 -3.01 -3.35 -0.10
C ALA A 243 -2.64 -4.23 -1.32
N LYS A 244 -1.37 -4.29 -1.71
CA LYS A 244 -0.92 -5.16 -2.82
C LYS A 244 -0.90 -6.64 -2.49
N ASN A 245 -0.91 -6.99 -1.22
CA ASN A 245 -0.95 -8.37 -0.75
C ASN A 245 -2.31 -8.76 -0.14
N LEU A 246 -3.31 -7.87 -0.21
CA LEU A 246 -4.57 -7.98 0.52
C LEU A 246 -5.26 -9.33 0.27
N ALA A 247 -5.55 -9.63 -1.00
CA ALA A 247 -6.20 -10.88 -1.39
C ALA A 247 -5.45 -12.14 -0.93
N THR A 248 -4.11 -12.11 -0.96
CA THR A 248 -3.28 -13.23 -0.49
C THR A 248 -3.39 -13.41 1.02
N ILE A 249 -3.36 -12.30 1.77
CA ILE A 249 -3.42 -12.33 3.23
C ILE A 249 -4.82 -12.75 3.68
N GLU A 250 -5.88 -12.20 3.10
CA GLU A 250 -7.28 -12.59 3.35
C GLU A 250 -7.49 -14.08 3.08
N CYS A 251 -7.04 -14.59 1.92
CA CYS A 251 -7.10 -16.02 1.63
C CYS A 251 -6.34 -16.86 2.66
N SER A 252 -5.20 -16.38 3.15
CA SER A 252 -4.40 -17.07 4.15
C SER A 252 -5.11 -17.12 5.50
N ILE A 253 -5.72 -16.01 5.94
CA ILE A 253 -6.53 -15.93 7.17
C ILE A 253 -7.71 -16.89 7.07
N ALA A 254 -8.47 -16.85 5.96
CA ALA A 254 -9.61 -17.73 5.73
C ALA A 254 -9.21 -19.22 5.72
N VAL A 255 -8.08 -19.58 5.10
CA VAL A 255 -7.55 -20.96 5.15
C VAL A 255 -7.24 -21.38 6.58
N ILE A 256 -6.61 -20.52 7.38
CA ILE A 256 -6.28 -20.82 8.78
C ILE A 256 -7.56 -21.04 9.59
N GLN A 257 -8.57 -20.18 9.42
CA GLN A 257 -9.86 -20.31 10.08
C GLN A 257 -10.53 -21.66 9.77
N VAL A 258 -10.64 -22.02 8.49
CA VAL A 258 -11.22 -23.31 8.05
C VAL A 258 -10.46 -24.51 8.63
N ILE A 259 -9.13 -24.44 8.66
CA ILE A 259 -8.27 -25.50 9.20
C ILE A 259 -8.46 -25.66 10.72
N ARG A 260 -8.68 -24.56 11.45
CA ARG A 260 -8.93 -24.56 12.90
C ARG A 260 -10.32 -25.09 13.25
N GLU A 261 -11.34 -24.71 12.49
CA GLU A 261 -12.70 -25.24 12.66
C GLU A 261 -12.76 -26.77 12.52
N ALA A 262 -11.89 -27.33 11.68
CA ALA A 262 -11.74 -28.78 11.52
C ALA A 262 -10.99 -29.47 12.68
N ASN A 263 -10.67 -28.76 13.77
CA ASN A 263 -9.95 -29.24 14.96
C ASN A 263 -8.60 -29.90 14.64
N THR A 264 -7.82 -29.27 13.77
CA THR A 264 -6.50 -29.75 13.40
C THR A 264 -5.39 -29.02 14.18
N ILE A 265 -4.22 -29.66 14.32
CA ILE A 265 -3.05 -29.17 15.08
C ILE A 265 -2.20 -28.19 14.21
N PHE A 266 -2.74 -27.69 13.10
CA PHE A 266 -2.01 -26.79 12.22
C PHE A 266 -2.07 -25.36 12.76
N PHE A 267 -0.94 -24.65 12.66
CA PHE A 267 -0.83 -23.24 13.06
C PHE A 267 -1.15 -22.93 14.54
N GLU A 268 -0.92 -23.88 15.46
CA GLU A 268 -1.16 -23.66 16.91
C GLU A 268 -0.38 -22.49 17.50
N LYS A 269 0.77 -22.14 16.91
CA LYS A 269 1.62 -21.03 17.37
C LYS A 269 1.07 -19.66 16.99
N LEU A 270 0.14 -19.59 16.04
CA LEU A 270 -0.50 -18.33 15.66
C LEU A 270 -1.65 -18.07 16.62
N ASP A 271 -1.69 -16.88 17.19
CA ASP A 271 -2.77 -16.48 18.07
C ASP A 271 -4.06 -16.19 17.28
N ASN A 272 -5.22 -16.44 17.88
CA ASN A 272 -6.50 -16.04 17.27
C ASN A 272 -6.69 -14.53 17.37
N GLU A 273 -6.34 -13.93 18.51
CA GLU A 273 -6.56 -12.50 18.77
C GLU A 273 -5.82 -11.64 17.73
N HIS A 274 -4.54 -11.93 17.50
CA HIS A 274 -3.74 -11.21 16.49
C HIS A 274 -4.24 -11.41 15.04
N LEU A 275 -4.85 -12.56 14.71
CA LEU A 275 -5.41 -12.78 13.37
C LEU A 275 -6.72 -12.03 13.17
N GLU A 276 -7.56 -11.98 14.21
CA GLU A 276 -8.78 -11.16 14.20
C GLU A 276 -8.44 -9.67 14.12
N GLU A 277 -7.43 -9.21 14.88
CA GLU A 277 -6.93 -7.84 14.79
C GLU A 277 -6.43 -7.50 13.38
N LEU A 278 -5.68 -8.40 12.76
CA LEU A 278 -5.21 -8.22 11.39
C LEU A 278 -6.37 -8.19 10.39
N ASP A 279 -7.33 -9.11 10.50
CA ASP A 279 -8.50 -9.17 9.62
C ASP A 279 -9.36 -7.89 9.73
N MET A 280 -9.61 -7.43 10.96
CA MET A 280 -10.30 -6.15 11.22
C MET A 280 -9.54 -4.97 10.61
N ALA A 281 -8.22 -4.89 10.80
CA ALA A 281 -7.42 -3.81 10.24
C ALA A 281 -7.42 -3.82 8.70
N LEU A 282 -7.33 -5.00 8.07
CA LEU A 282 -7.34 -5.15 6.62
C LEU A 282 -8.72 -4.83 6.01
N SER A 283 -9.81 -5.09 6.73
CA SER A 283 -11.16 -4.73 6.29
C SER A 283 -11.37 -3.22 6.10
N MET A 284 -10.49 -2.41 6.71
CA MET A 284 -10.52 -0.94 6.64
C MET A 284 -9.97 -0.39 5.33
N ILE A 285 -9.11 -1.14 4.64
CA ILE A 285 -8.40 -0.69 3.44
C ILE A 285 -8.90 -1.40 2.17
N ASP A 286 -8.62 -0.81 1.02
CA ASP A 286 -8.83 -1.43 -0.28
C ASP A 286 -7.51 -1.84 -0.98
N GLU A 287 -7.59 -2.24 -2.25
CA GLU A 287 -6.43 -2.67 -3.06
C GLU A 287 -5.48 -1.52 -3.46
N THR A 288 -5.92 -0.26 -3.34
CA THR A 288 -5.06 0.93 -3.54
C THR A 288 -4.38 1.35 -2.24
N GLY A 289 -4.92 0.93 -1.10
CA GLY A 289 -4.46 1.31 0.24
C GLY A 289 -5.22 2.50 0.79
N ASP A 290 -6.32 2.88 0.15
CA ASP A 290 -7.22 3.91 0.64
C ASP A 290 -8.21 3.30 1.64
N VAL A 291 -8.82 4.17 2.46
CA VAL A 291 -9.87 3.74 3.38
C VAL A 291 -11.10 3.35 2.57
N LYS A 292 -11.52 2.10 2.75
CA LYS A 292 -12.67 1.52 2.05
C LYS A 292 -13.96 2.25 2.46
N ALA A 293 -14.78 2.57 1.46
CA ALA A 293 -16.04 3.29 1.65
C ALA A 293 -16.97 2.57 2.64
N GLY A 294 -17.64 3.33 3.51
CA GLY A 294 -18.55 2.85 4.54
C GLY A 294 -17.89 2.59 5.90
N ASN A 295 -16.56 2.64 6.00
CA ASN A 295 -15.85 2.47 7.26
C ASN A 295 -15.73 3.78 8.05
N ASP A 296 -15.57 4.91 7.34
CA ASP A 296 -15.50 6.23 7.96
C ASP A 296 -16.41 7.21 7.20
N LEU A 297 -17.48 7.63 7.86
CA LEU A 297 -18.50 8.51 7.29
C LEU A 297 -17.96 9.92 6.98
N ASP A 298 -16.97 10.39 7.71
CA ASP A 298 -16.36 11.70 7.48
C ASP A 298 -15.42 11.67 6.28
N ILE A 299 -14.63 10.60 6.12
CA ILE A 299 -13.81 10.38 4.91
C ILE A 299 -14.71 10.25 3.68
N ASP A 300 -15.78 9.44 3.76
CA ASP A 300 -16.75 9.29 2.68
C ASP A 300 -17.38 10.64 2.28
N ARG A 301 -17.73 11.46 3.28
CA ARG A 301 -18.25 12.82 3.06
C ARG A 301 -17.22 13.69 2.34
N LEU A 302 -15.97 13.70 2.79
CA LEU A 302 -14.90 14.52 2.20
C LEU A 302 -14.58 14.08 0.76
N ASN A 303 -14.52 12.79 0.49
CA ASN A 303 -14.34 12.26 -0.87
C ASN A 303 -15.50 12.68 -1.77
N SER A 304 -16.74 12.56 -1.30
CA SER A 304 -17.92 13.05 -2.02
C SER A 304 -17.86 14.56 -2.27
N ILE A 305 -17.31 15.36 -1.34
CA ILE A 305 -17.12 16.80 -1.54
C ILE A 305 -16.11 17.05 -2.66
N ILE A 306 -14.94 16.40 -2.63
CA ILE A 306 -13.87 16.56 -3.63
C ILE A 306 -14.38 16.20 -5.04
N GLU A 307 -15.05 15.06 -5.18
CA GLU A 307 -15.60 14.59 -6.45
C GLU A 307 -16.65 15.56 -7.04
N ASN A 308 -17.47 16.17 -6.18
CA ASN A 308 -18.55 17.04 -6.61
C ASN A 308 -18.18 18.53 -6.65
N MET A 309 -17.02 18.92 -6.12
CA MET A 309 -16.61 20.32 -5.96
C MET A 309 -16.57 21.07 -7.28
N GLU A 310 -15.89 20.53 -8.30
CA GLU A 310 -15.74 21.19 -9.59
C GLU A 310 -17.10 21.43 -10.27
N THR A 311 -17.96 20.40 -10.26
CA THR A 311 -19.29 20.45 -10.86
C THR A 311 -20.16 21.48 -10.14
N CYS A 312 -20.19 21.44 -8.80
CA CYS A 312 -20.98 22.34 -7.97
C CYS A 312 -20.55 23.80 -8.17
N VAL A 313 -19.24 24.08 -8.15
CA VAL A 313 -18.71 25.43 -8.37
C VAL A 313 -19.03 25.93 -9.76
N SER A 314 -18.83 25.10 -10.81
CA SER A 314 -19.16 25.47 -12.18
C SER A 314 -20.65 25.80 -12.36
N ASP A 315 -21.53 25.01 -11.75
CA ASP A 315 -22.98 25.24 -11.81
C ASP A 315 -23.41 26.50 -11.04
N ALA A 316 -22.81 26.76 -9.88
CA ALA A 316 -23.04 27.97 -9.11
C ALA A 316 -22.58 29.22 -9.87
N VAL A 317 -21.39 29.18 -10.50
CA VAL A 317 -20.86 30.27 -11.33
C VAL A 317 -21.75 30.53 -12.54
N ARG A 318 -22.23 29.46 -13.20
CA ARG A 318 -23.15 29.59 -14.34
C ARG A 318 -24.47 30.25 -13.94
N ASP A 319 -25.05 29.83 -12.82
CA ASP A 319 -26.30 30.40 -12.29
C ASP A 319 -26.10 31.87 -11.86
N ALA A 320 -25.00 32.17 -11.18
CA ALA A 320 -24.64 33.53 -10.77
C ALA A 320 -24.49 34.47 -11.98
N ASN A 321 -23.78 34.06 -13.02
CA ASN A 321 -23.64 34.85 -14.25
C ASN A 321 -24.99 35.10 -14.93
N SER A 322 -25.84 34.06 -15.02
CA SER A 322 -27.20 34.21 -15.57
C SER A 322 -28.07 35.16 -14.73
N LYS A 323 -27.95 35.14 -13.41
CA LYS A 323 -28.67 36.08 -12.52
C LYS A 323 -28.15 37.51 -12.66
N LEU A 324 -26.83 37.70 -12.74
CA LEU A 324 -26.22 39.00 -12.99
C LEU A 324 -26.67 39.57 -14.34
N ASP A 325 -26.68 38.76 -15.41
CA ASP A 325 -27.18 39.18 -16.72
C ASP A 325 -28.66 39.59 -16.68
N LYS A 326 -29.50 38.84 -15.94
CA LYS A 326 -30.91 39.21 -15.70
C LYS A 326 -31.01 40.52 -14.93
N CYS A 327 -30.29 40.67 -13.83
CA CYS A 327 -30.26 41.93 -13.08
C CYS A 327 -29.80 43.09 -13.99
N LEU A 328 -28.73 42.95 -14.77
CA LEU A 328 -28.26 44.01 -15.65
C LEU A 328 -29.24 44.36 -16.78
N THR A 329 -29.98 43.36 -17.29
CA THR A 329 -30.98 43.58 -18.34
C THR A 329 -32.30 44.15 -17.81
N GLU A 330 -32.72 43.76 -16.60
CA GLU A 330 -33.91 44.27 -15.91
C GLU A 330 -33.66 45.63 -15.27
N SER A 331 -32.46 45.87 -14.73
CA SER A 331 -31.97 47.17 -14.23
C SER A 331 -31.65 48.16 -15.35
N LYS A 332 -32.19 47.95 -16.57
CA LYS A 332 -32.34 49.00 -17.58
C LYS A 332 -33.24 50.12 -17.05
N LEU A 333 -32.62 50.97 -16.22
CA LEU A 333 -32.78 52.41 -16.13
C LEU A 333 -34.22 52.89 -15.90
N THR A 334 -34.85 52.47 -14.82
CA THR A 334 -35.95 53.24 -14.22
C THR A 334 -35.37 54.45 -13.49
N ILE A 335 -35.00 55.50 -14.23
CA ILE A 335 -34.70 56.80 -13.62
C ILE A 335 -36.00 57.36 -13.05
N SER A 336 -36.12 57.36 -11.72
CA SER A 336 -37.16 58.10 -11.03
C SER A 336 -36.95 59.60 -11.28
N GLY A 337 -38.04 60.35 -11.46
CA GLY A 337 -37.98 61.80 -11.70
C GLY A 337 -37.27 62.60 -10.60
N GLN A 338 -37.13 62.03 -9.39
CA GLN A 338 -36.34 62.62 -8.30
C GLN A 338 -34.83 62.45 -8.49
N ASP A 339 -34.38 61.37 -9.13
CA ASP A 339 -32.96 61.08 -9.37
C ASP A 339 -32.41 61.91 -10.53
N MET A 340 -33.27 62.21 -11.52
CA MET A 340 -32.97 63.16 -12.60
C MET A 340 -32.65 64.57 -12.06
N LEU A 341 -33.35 65.00 -11.00
CA LEU A 341 -33.13 66.30 -10.37
C LEU A 341 -31.81 66.36 -9.57
N LYS A 342 -31.41 65.26 -8.93
CA LYS A 342 -30.13 65.14 -8.18
C LYS A 342 -28.91 65.11 -9.10
N VAL A 343 -29.04 64.53 -10.29
CA VAL A 343 -27.99 64.56 -11.34
C VAL A 343 -27.85 65.97 -11.91
N MET A 344 -28.96 66.69 -12.12
CA MET A 344 -28.93 68.07 -12.62
C MET A 344 -28.43 69.10 -11.59
N SER A 345 -28.56 68.82 -10.29
CA SER A 345 -28.08 69.72 -9.22
C SER A 345 -26.57 69.62 -8.95
N GLY A 346 -25.87 68.65 -9.56
CA GLY A 346 -24.41 68.50 -9.48
C GLY A 346 -23.89 67.78 -8.22
N ASP A 347 -24.77 67.24 -7.37
CA ASP A 347 -24.40 66.64 -6.08
C ASP A 347 -24.02 65.16 -6.16
N VAL A 348 -24.44 64.42 -7.20
CA VAL A 348 -24.12 62.99 -7.37
C VAL A 348 -23.86 62.68 -8.84
N GLN A 349 -22.73 62.06 -9.14
CA GLN A 349 -22.45 61.58 -10.49
C GLN A 349 -23.28 60.31 -10.74
N LEU A 350 -24.01 60.25 -11.85
CA LEU A 350 -24.80 59.09 -12.31
C LEU A 350 -24.01 57.76 -12.26
N LYS A 351 -22.68 57.88 -12.39
CA LYS A 351 -21.70 56.81 -12.24
C LYS A 351 -21.70 56.17 -10.84
N GLU A 352 -21.74 56.97 -9.76
CA GLU A 352 -21.69 56.48 -8.37
C GLU A 352 -22.98 55.75 -7.97
N MET A 353 -24.13 56.16 -8.52
CA MET A 353 -25.40 55.45 -8.27
C MET A 353 -25.44 54.09 -8.96
N LEU A 354 -25.00 54.03 -10.23
CA LEU A 354 -24.87 52.78 -10.97
C LEU A 354 -23.86 51.84 -10.32
N GLU A 355 -22.72 52.37 -9.88
CA GLU A 355 -21.69 51.60 -9.18
C GLU A 355 -22.24 51.01 -7.89
N LYS A 356 -23.00 51.76 -7.10
CA LYS A 356 -23.60 51.26 -5.86
C LYS A 356 -24.67 50.18 -6.10
N GLU A 357 -25.52 50.35 -7.10
CA GLU A 357 -26.60 49.40 -7.41
C GLU A 357 -26.06 48.10 -8.02
N VAL A 358 -25.05 48.19 -8.89
CA VAL A 358 -24.33 47.05 -9.44
C VAL A 358 -23.56 46.32 -8.36
N SER A 359 -22.85 47.03 -7.47
CA SER A 359 -22.13 46.40 -6.35
C SER A 359 -23.07 45.69 -5.37
N GLN A 360 -24.24 46.26 -5.08
CA GLN A 360 -25.23 45.58 -4.24
C GLN A 360 -25.79 44.32 -4.90
N SER A 361 -26.08 44.38 -6.20
CA SER A 361 -26.57 43.23 -6.97
C SER A 361 -25.51 42.13 -7.06
N TYR A 362 -24.25 42.52 -7.28
CA TYR A 362 -23.11 41.61 -7.30
C TYR A 362 -22.93 40.90 -5.95
N ASN A 363 -22.88 41.64 -4.84
CA ASN A 363 -22.71 41.05 -3.51
C ASN A 363 -23.87 40.11 -3.14
N ALA A 364 -25.10 40.44 -3.54
CA ALA A 364 -26.26 39.57 -3.32
C ALA A 364 -26.15 38.25 -4.10
N VAL A 365 -25.79 38.31 -5.38
CA VAL A 365 -25.63 37.11 -6.23
C VAL A 365 -24.46 36.25 -5.77
N VAL A 366 -23.33 36.87 -5.41
CA VAL A 366 -22.17 36.16 -4.86
C VAL A 366 -22.52 35.48 -3.55
N LYS A 367 -23.24 36.14 -2.65
CA LYS A 367 -23.70 35.53 -1.40
C LYS A 367 -24.60 34.33 -1.63
N GLU A 368 -25.56 34.42 -2.56
CA GLU A 368 -26.44 33.30 -2.89
C GLU A 368 -25.66 32.13 -3.50
N ALA A 369 -24.68 32.41 -4.36
CA ALA A 369 -23.80 31.38 -4.94
C ALA A 369 -22.98 30.66 -3.85
N LYS A 370 -22.44 31.41 -2.88
CA LYS A 370 -21.73 30.83 -1.71
C LYS A 370 -22.65 29.91 -0.91
N GLU A 371 -23.84 30.38 -0.53
CA GLU A 371 -24.81 29.60 0.24
C GLU A 371 -25.23 28.32 -0.50
N ARG A 372 -25.38 28.41 -1.83
CA ARG A 372 -25.68 27.26 -2.68
C ARG A 372 -24.56 26.22 -2.66
N ILE A 373 -23.31 26.64 -2.87
CA ILE A 373 -22.14 25.75 -2.84
C ILE A 373 -22.04 25.07 -1.47
N SER A 374 -22.14 25.83 -0.38
CA SER A 374 -22.05 25.26 0.98
C SER A 374 -23.15 24.23 1.24
N LYS A 375 -24.37 24.46 0.73
CA LYS A 375 -25.50 23.55 0.92
C LYS A 375 -25.41 22.30 0.04
N GLU A 376 -25.01 22.44 -1.22
CA GLU A 376 -24.88 21.31 -2.15
C GLU A 376 -23.72 20.39 -1.75
N LEU A 377 -22.61 20.94 -1.26
CA LEU A 377 -21.47 20.17 -0.76
C LEU A 377 -21.62 19.69 0.70
N GLY A 378 -22.66 20.13 1.42
CA GLY A 378 -22.85 19.73 2.82
C GLY A 378 -21.70 20.14 3.74
N LEU A 379 -21.18 21.36 3.55
CA LEU A 379 -20.06 21.88 4.33
C LEU A 379 -20.44 22.16 5.78
N ASN A 380 -19.54 21.82 6.70
CA ASN A 380 -19.65 22.14 8.12
C ASN A 380 -19.42 23.63 8.36
N LYS A 381 -19.80 24.13 9.55
CA LYS A 381 -19.66 25.56 9.90
C LYS A 381 -18.23 26.10 9.74
N LYS A 382 -17.21 25.31 10.08
CA LYS A 382 -15.80 25.71 9.93
C LYS A 382 -15.40 25.79 8.45
N GLU A 383 -15.80 24.81 7.65
CA GLU A 383 -15.54 24.74 6.21
C GLU A 383 -16.25 25.88 5.46
N MET A 384 -17.46 26.24 5.90
CA MET A 384 -18.19 27.39 5.36
C MET A 384 -17.43 28.70 5.59
N LEU A 385 -16.86 28.91 6.78
CA LEU A 385 -16.06 30.11 7.07
C LEU A 385 -14.79 30.16 6.20
N MET A 386 -14.17 29.01 5.92
CA MET A 386 -13.04 28.92 4.98
C MET A 386 -13.46 29.21 3.55
N ALA A 387 -14.62 28.71 3.11
CA ALA A 387 -15.15 29.03 1.79
C ALA A 387 -15.49 30.53 1.66
N GLU A 388 -15.97 31.16 2.74
CA GLU A 388 -16.24 32.60 2.77
C GLU A 388 -14.97 33.45 2.62
N SER A 389 -13.84 33.02 3.20
CA SER A 389 -12.57 33.76 3.15
C SER A 389 -11.91 33.74 1.75
N LEU A 390 -12.21 32.74 0.92
CA LEU A 390 -11.70 32.65 -0.47
C LEU A 390 -12.29 33.72 -1.40
N PHE A 391 -13.43 34.32 -1.02
CA PHE A 391 -14.13 35.31 -1.82
C PHE A 391 -14.38 36.58 -0.98
N PRO A 392 -13.35 37.40 -0.71
CA PRO A 392 -13.52 38.64 0.03
C PRO A 392 -14.47 39.61 -0.70
N ASP A 393 -15.22 40.39 0.09
CA ASP A 393 -16.23 41.36 -0.36
C ASP A 393 -15.67 42.53 -1.19
#